data_AF-A0A8K0J431-F1
#
_entry.id   AF-A0A8K0J431-F1
#
_cell.length_a   1.000
_cell.length_b   1.000
_cell.length_c   1.000
_cell.angle_alpha   90.00
_cell.angle_beta   90.00
_cell.angle_gamma   90.00
#
_symmetry.space_group_name_H-M   'P 1'
#
loop_
_entity.id
_entity.type
_entity.pdbx_description
1 polymer ?
#
loop_
_entity_poly.entity_id
_entity_poly.type
_entity_poly.pdbx_seq_one_letter_code
_entity_poly.pdbx_strand_id
1 'polypeptide(L)' 'MPTSHHVLLIGGHGKVAQLLTPLLLKRAWTVTSMIRTEEQVPAVEKLGDGLPGRLHVLVHSVAEVSTQERAAA' A
#
# COMPACT_ATOMS: atom_id res chain seq x y z
N MET A 1 -11.51 14.31 -16.88
CA MET A 1 -11.20 12.89 -16.59
C MET A 1 -11.32 12.70 -15.09
N PRO A 2 -11.94 11.62 -14.57
CA PRO A 2 -11.93 11.39 -13.13
C PRO A 2 -10.47 11.26 -12.69
N THR A 3 -10.05 12.09 -11.74
CA THR A 3 -8.70 12.05 -11.19
C THR A 3 -8.50 10.72 -10.48
N SER A 4 -7.67 9.84 -11.04
CA SER A 4 -7.27 8.60 -10.39
C SER A 4 -6.54 8.95 -9.10
N HIS A 5 -7.12 8.62 -7.95
CA HIS A 5 -6.50 8.87 -6.66
C HIS A 5 -5.41 7.81 -6.42
N HIS A 6 -4.23 8.24 -6.00
CA HIS A 6 -3.11 7.39 -5.62
C HIS A 6 -2.85 7.56 -4.12
N VAL A 7 -2.84 6.45 -3.38
CA VAL A 7 -2.65 6.45 -1.92
C VAL A 7 -1.48 5.55 -1.56
N LEU A 8 -0.53 6.07 -0.78
CA LEU A 8 0.52 5.29 -0.13
C LEU A 8 0.11 5.00 1.32
N LEU A 9 0.00 3.72 1.68
CA LEU A 9 -0.24 3.27 3.05
C LEU A 9 1.05 2.76 3.66
N ILE A 10 1.60 3.52 4.61
CA ILE A 10 2.76 3.11 5.42
C ILE A 10 2.27 2.16 6.53
N GLY A 11 2.87 0.98 6.61
CA GLY A 11 2.43 -0.04 7.57
C GLY A 11 1.23 -0.84 7.04
N GLY A 12 1.29 -1.27 5.79
CA GLY A 12 0.24 -1.96 5.05
C GLY A 12 -0.34 -3.22 5.71
N HIS A 13 0.46 -3.92 6.52
CA HIS A 13 0.03 -5.09 7.29
C HIS A 13 -0.61 -4.72 8.64
N GLY A 14 -0.65 -3.44 9.02
CA GLY A 14 -1.31 -2.98 10.24
C GLY A 14 -2.84 -3.11 10.14
N LYS A 15 -3.50 -3.35 11.29
CA LYS A 15 -4.96 -3.57 11.36
C LYS A 15 -5.78 -2.52 10.61
N VAL A 16 -5.46 -1.23 10.78
CA VAL A 16 -6.20 -0.14 10.15
C VAL A 16 -5.96 -0.11 8.63
N ALA A 17 -4.71 -0.31 8.18
CA ALA A 17 -4.39 -0.37 6.76
C ALA A 17 -5.13 -1.52 6.07
N GLN A 18 -5.18 -2.70 6.70
CA GLN A 18 -5.92 -3.84 6.16
C GLN A 18 -7.43 -3.57 6.03
N LEU A 19 -8.03 -2.84 6.97
CA LEU A 19 -9.45 -2.44 6.90
C LEU A 19 -9.69 -1.33 5.87
N LEU A 20 -8.74 -0.40 5.71
CA LEU A 20 -8.85 0.74 4.82
C LEU A 20 -8.67 0.35 3.34
N THR A 21 -7.70 -0.52 3.03
CA THR A 21 -7.39 -0.97 1.67
C THR A 21 -8.62 -1.37 0.84
N PRO A 22 -9.50 -2.30 1.28
CA PRO A 22 -10.66 -2.68 0.49
C PRO A 22 -11.66 -1.53 0.31
N LEU A 23 -11.74 -0.57 1.24
CA LEU A 23 -12.62 0.61 1.09
C LEU A 23 -12.11 1.56 -0.01
N LEU A 24 -10.80 1.75 -0.11
CA LEU A 24 -10.18 2.55 -1.17
C LEU A 24 -10.28 1.85 -2.53
N LEU A 25 -10.02 0.54 -2.58
CA LEU A 25 -10.10 -0.23 -3.81
C LEU A 25 -11.53 -0.35 -4.36
N LYS A 26 -12.55 -0.43 -3.48
CA LYS A 26 -13.97 -0.33 -3.89
C LYS A 26 -14.32 0.98 -4.60
N ARG A 27 -13.57 2.05 -4.36
CA ARG A 27 -13.70 3.35 -5.05
C ARG A 27 -12.89 3.44 -6.34
N ALA A 28 -12.32 2.32 -6.81
CA ALA A 28 -11.42 2.24 -7.96
C ALA A 28 -10.14 3.10 -7.82
N TRP A 29 -9.66 3.29 -6.58
CA TRP A 29 -8.40 4.01 -6.33
C TRP A 29 -7.19 3.08 -6.53
N THR A 30 -6.01 3.69 -6.74
CA THR A 30 -4.74 2.98 -6.71
C THR A 30 -4.13 3.08 -5.32
N VAL A 31 -3.83 1.95 -4.69
CA VAL A 31 -3.23 1.87 -3.36
C VAL A 31 -1.87 1.21 -3.48
N THR A 32 -0.83 1.87 -2.99
CA THR A 32 0.48 1.27 -2.74
C THR A 32 0.59 1.00 -1.25
N SER A 33 0.69 -0.26 -0.86
CA SER A 33 0.74 -0.71 0.52
C SER A 33 2.18 -1.09 0.86
N MET A 34 2.82 -0.33 1.75
CA MET A 34 4.20 -0.57 2.14
C MET A 34 4.30 -1.43 3.40
N ILE A 35 5.04 -2.53 3.30
CA ILE A 35 5.25 -3.54 4.35
C ILE A 35 6.73 -3.79 4.57
N ARG A 36 7.08 -4.32 5.74
CA ARG A 36 8.49 -4.49 6.13
C ARG A 36 9.11 -5.81 5.68
N THR A 37 8.30 -6.85 5.45
CA THR A 37 8.82 -8.20 5.20
C THR A 37 8.04 -8.88 4.09
N GLU A 38 8.72 -9.73 3.31
CA GLU A 38 8.16 -10.51 2.20
C GLU A 38 7.00 -11.42 2.64
N GLU A 39 7.06 -11.97 3.86
CA GLU A 39 6.05 -12.89 4.38
C GLU A 39 4.68 -12.24 4.55
N GLN A 40 4.62 -10.90 4.60
CA GLN A 40 3.37 -10.14 4.69
C GLN A 40 2.69 -9.95 3.32
N VAL A 41 3.40 -10.16 2.20
CA VAL A 41 2.89 -9.92 0.83
C VAL A 41 1.58 -10.66 0.58
N PRO A 42 1.46 -12.00 0.81
CA PRO A 42 0.24 -12.72 0.46
C PRO A 42 -1.00 -12.23 1.23
N ALA A 43 -0.81 -11.82 2.49
CA ALA A 43 -1.90 -11.28 3.31
C ALA A 43 -2.40 -9.93 2.79
N VAL A 44 -1.50 -9.09 2.27
CA VAL A 44 -1.85 -7.77 1.72
C VAL A 44 -2.47 -7.90 0.34
N GLU A 45 -1.92 -8.73 -0.55
CA GLU A 45 -2.45 -8.93 -1.91
C GLU A 45 -3.91 -9.40 -1.89
N LYS A 46 -4.24 -10.31 -0.98
CA LYS A 46 -5.60 -10.84 -0.79
C LYS A 46 -6.65 -9.76 -0.48
N LEU A 47 -6.26 -8.59 0.01
CA LEU A 47 -7.17 -7.47 0.27
C LEU A 47 -7.72 -6.83 -1.01
N GLY A 48 -7.06 -7.06 -2.15
CA GLY A 48 -7.46 -6.54 -3.46
C GLY A 48 -8.32 -7.48 -4.30
N ASP A 49 -8.49 -8.74 -3.88
CA ASP A 49 -9.18 -9.76 -4.66
C ASP A 49 -10.60 -9.33 -5.06
N GLY A 50 -10.86 -9.30 -6.36
CA GLY A 50 -12.18 -8.99 -6.93
C GLY A 50 -12.61 -7.51 -6.80
N LEU A 51 -11.72 -6.59 -6.44
CA LEU A 51 -12.03 -5.16 -6.33
C LEU A 51 -11.59 -4.38 -7.58
N PRO A 52 -12.28 -3.28 -7.93
CA PRO A 52 -12.02 -2.53 -9.17
C PRO A 52 -10.78 -1.64 -9.11
N GLY A 53 -10.25 -1.38 -7.92
CA GLY A 53 -9.02 -0.60 -7.72
C GLY A 53 -7.77 -1.40 -8.00
N ARG A 54 -6.62 -0.73 -8.02
CA ARG A 54 -5.31 -1.36 -8.19
C ARG A 54 -4.55 -1.38 -6.88
N LEU A 55 -4.04 -2.54 -6.49
CA LEU A 55 -3.18 -2.70 -5.32
C LEU A 55 -1.73 -2.98 -5.76
N HIS A 56 -0.80 -2.22 -5.22
CA HIS A 56 0.64 -2.49 -5.28
C HIS A 56 1.15 -2.81 -3.89
N VAL A 57 2.08 -3.75 -3.79
CA VAL A 57 2.77 -4.06 -2.54
C VAL A 57 4.22 -3.61 -2.66
N LEU A 58 4.67 -2.79 -1.71
CA LEU A 58 6.04 -2.29 -1.62
C LEU A 58 6.70 -2.89 -0.37
N VAL A 59 7.67 -3.78 -0.55
CA VAL A 59 8.45 -4.32 0.56
C VAL A 59 9.60 -3.35 0.86
N HIS A 60 9.39 -2.43 1.79
CA HIS A 60 10.39 -1.46 2.21
C HIS A 60 10.12 -0.91 3.61
N SER A 61 11.16 -0.41 4.28
CA SER A 61 11.10 0.07 5.65
C SER A 61 11.48 1.55 5.70
N VAL A 62 10.57 2.39 6.19
CA VAL A 62 10.86 3.82 6.44
C VAL A 62 12.03 4.00 7.40
N ALA A 63 12.30 3.04 8.29
CA ALA A 63 13.42 3.10 9.21
C ALA A 63 14.80 3.11 8.51
N GLU A 64 14.86 2.67 7.24
CA GLU A 64 16.09 2.70 6.44
C GLU A 64 16.35 4.07 5.79
N VAL A 65 15.34 4.95 5.81
CA VAL A 65 15.44 6.35 5.35
C VAL A 65 15.99 7.20 6.49
N SER A 66 17.32 7.23 6.59
CA SER A 66 18.05 7.93 7.66
C SER A 66 18.63 9.28 7.25
N THR A 67 18.60 9.60 5.96
CA THR A 67 19.22 10.79 5.36
C THR A 67 18.32 11.39 4.30
N GLN A 68 18.53 12.66 3.99
CA GLN A 68 17.77 13.35 2.94
C GLN A 68 18.08 12.76 1.56
N GLU A 69 19.32 12.35 1.33
CA GLU A 69 19.75 11.68 0.10
C GLU A 69 18.98 10.36 -0.11
N ARG A 70 18.79 9.56 0.94
CA ARG A 70 17.98 8.33 0.88
C ARG A 70 16.49 8.56 0.68
N ALA A 71 15.97 9.76 0.98
CA ALA A 71 14.57 10.10 0.77
C ALA A 71 14.28 10.57 -0.67
N ALA A 72 15.30 10.99 -1.41
CA ALA A 72 15.19 11.54 -2.76
C ALA A 72 15.42 10.52 -3.89
N ALA A 73 15.80 9.28 -3.54
CA ALA A 73 16.06 8.17 -4.45
C ALA A 73 14.82 7.30 -4.66
#